data_AF-A0A7W5XP86-F1
#
_entry.id   AF-A0A7W5XP86-F1
#
_cell.length_a   1.000
_cell.length_b   1.000
_cell.length_c   1.000
_cell.angle_alpha   90.00
_cell.angle_beta   90.00
_cell.angle_gamma   90.00
#
_symmetry.space_group_name_H-M   'P 1'
#
loop_
_entity.id
_entity.type
_entity.pdbx_description
1 polymer ?
#
loop_
_entity_poly.entity_id
_entity_poly.type
_entity_poly.pdbx_seq_one_letter_code
_entity_poly.pdbx_strand_id
1 'polypeptide(L)'
;MGQNKAGEPQMARRRRRTVASAVVGALLLGVVAAPPASAYSDPGEVPNPFQDYSARDYADALWNLETSTYVRTYERESGDDCDTLTYEVSHPLGLEAERTFVHISDEDDWWCSGDEADELREEFDERDDEDENFYHGRPYENVTQREPYFGTWADVTGNGVSSRTEIHARDLGNATFSVSGTYRDHYSGEEVNIAETETHGEHMIPVGHTWPEMQHRSREERVAYYNDAMNLTSTVGSTNREKAGHTPSEWMPSDEDAHCAYAMTWTHSANKHRISLYQRDVDHLRQLLWGCLEGELGEELDGAETRGDQRSDDLDWQSLPPDSDPAEVSEGEGGGPGEHYTTRDYTDAVWNLENYVRVRSVEREEHEDCDVQTYTTAGPRGGSTLTYARVISPENTYCSGEEGDELREELQQRAEDDAAVFHSSPMDGNRRDYFGYWSIDDEAIDTRNHVLARDLTELEWNATQNRVIGGEFSDPYTGEREDYGRAGTRIDHIMGVEHAWVEMEHRDDDERRAFYNDPANLLATSAGMLRQKNADAPRNWMPDDENFHCRYAMAWVHNAVKHEVSLFASDIDELRGTLYRCIDQQTDEGEPLQTQRRAGLEWTSLPPY
;
A
#
# COMPACT_ATOMS: atom_id res chain seq x y z
N MET A 1 25.13 -39.33 74.36
CA MET A 1 24.72 -40.61 73.73
C MET A 1 23.32 -40.40 73.17
N GLY A 2 23.02 -40.48 71.87
CA GLY A 2 23.84 -40.72 70.67
C GLY A 2 23.52 -39.64 69.62
N GLN A 3 24.55 -38.97 69.10
CA GLN A 3 25.29 -39.27 67.86
C GLN A 3 24.52 -38.90 66.59
N ASN A 4 24.89 -37.79 65.95
CA ASN A 4 25.51 -37.85 64.62
C ASN A 4 26.29 -36.57 64.30
N LYS A 5 27.42 -36.77 63.62
CA LYS A 5 28.58 -35.88 63.51
C LYS A 5 28.37 -34.76 62.49
N ALA A 6 28.82 -33.58 62.87
CA ALA A 6 29.28 -32.52 61.98
C ALA A 6 30.55 -32.96 61.24
N GLY A 7 30.67 -32.54 59.97
CA GLY A 7 31.88 -32.60 59.15
C GLY A 7 31.87 -31.41 58.19
N GLU A 8 32.93 -30.61 58.26
CA GLU A 8 33.17 -29.32 57.60
C GLU A 8 33.22 -29.32 56.06
N PRO A 9 33.12 -28.13 55.43
CA PRO A 9 33.11 -27.94 53.98
C PRO A 9 34.50 -27.63 53.38
N GLN A 10 34.74 -28.12 52.17
CA GLN A 10 35.76 -27.66 51.21
C GLN A 10 35.15 -27.92 49.81
N MET A 11 35.28 -27.14 48.75
CA MET A 11 36.21 -26.09 48.34
C MET A 11 35.59 -25.46 47.08
N ALA A 12 35.59 -24.14 46.92
CA ALA A 12 35.41 -23.52 45.59
C ALA A 12 36.45 -22.42 45.39
N ARG A 13 37.34 -22.67 44.42
CA ARG A 13 38.52 -21.87 44.07
C ARG A 13 38.11 -20.53 43.44
N ARG A 14 38.56 -19.43 44.05
CA ARG A 14 38.69 -18.13 43.40
C ARG A 14 39.81 -18.16 42.35
N ARG A 15 39.53 -17.79 41.11
CA ARG A 15 40.51 -17.19 40.19
C ARG A 15 40.14 -15.73 39.97
N ARG A 16 41.07 -14.85 40.36
CA ARG A 16 41.05 -13.41 40.12
C ARG A 16 41.20 -13.15 38.61
N ARG A 17 40.38 -12.26 38.04
CA ARG A 17 40.74 -11.50 36.84
C ARG A 17 40.81 -10.02 37.21
N THR A 18 41.91 -9.44 36.77
CA THR A 18 42.40 -8.08 36.90
C THR A 18 41.45 -7.10 36.20
N VAL A 19 41.15 -5.99 36.87
CA VAL A 19 40.44 -4.83 36.30
C VAL A 19 41.40 -4.11 35.37
N ALA A 20 41.09 -4.10 34.08
CA ALA A 20 41.67 -3.18 33.11
C ALA A 20 40.67 -2.03 32.93
N SER A 21 41.10 -0.82 33.23
CA SER A 21 40.35 0.40 32.93
C SER A 21 40.18 0.52 31.41
N ALA A 22 38.96 0.30 30.94
CA ALA A 22 38.52 0.75 29.62
C ALA A 22 37.64 1.97 29.83
N VAL A 23 37.99 3.05 29.14
CA VAL A 23 37.23 4.29 29.06
C VAL A 23 35.84 3.94 28.54
N VAL A 24 34.81 4.12 29.38
CA VAL A 24 33.42 4.07 28.96
C VAL A 24 33.19 5.36 28.16
N GLY A 25 33.27 5.26 26.85
CA GLY A 25 32.63 6.22 25.98
C GLY A 25 31.13 6.17 26.28
N ALA A 26 30.55 7.31 26.63
CA ALA A 26 29.12 7.45 26.77
C ALA A 26 28.49 7.16 25.39
N LEU A 27 28.02 5.94 25.20
CA LEU A 27 26.94 5.67 24.26
C LEU A 27 25.71 6.34 24.87
N LEU A 28 25.47 7.58 24.44
CA LEU A 28 24.15 8.17 24.44
C LEU A 28 23.30 7.26 23.53
N LEU A 29 22.67 6.25 24.13
CA LEU A 29 21.44 5.72 23.59
C LEU A 29 20.47 6.90 23.57
N GLY A 30 20.33 7.51 22.40
CA GLY A 30 19.28 8.46 22.13
C GLY A 30 17.96 7.73 22.23
N VAL A 31 17.41 7.66 23.44
CA VAL A 31 15.97 7.59 23.60
C VAL A 31 15.47 8.90 23.02
N VAL A 32 15.01 8.86 21.78
CA VAL A 32 14.17 9.94 21.24
C VAL A 32 12.85 9.83 22.00
N ALA A 33 12.84 10.34 23.23
CA ALA A 33 11.60 10.76 23.81
C ALA A 33 11.14 11.91 22.93
N ALA A 34 10.02 11.72 22.22
CA ALA A 34 9.32 12.82 21.60
C ALA A 34 9.24 13.96 22.65
N PRO A 35 9.60 15.20 22.30
CA PRO A 35 9.33 16.31 23.19
C PRO A 35 7.84 16.25 23.56
N PRO A 36 7.46 16.52 24.83
CA PRO A 36 6.04 16.65 25.13
C PRO A 36 5.46 17.65 24.14
N ALA A 37 4.40 17.26 23.44
CA ALA A 37 3.66 18.16 22.56
C ALA A 37 3.47 19.47 23.34
N SER A 38 3.84 20.59 22.72
CA SER A 38 3.66 21.88 23.38
C SER A 38 2.21 21.98 23.83
N ALA A 39 2.00 22.30 25.10
CA ALA A 39 0.68 22.47 25.68
C ALA A 39 -0.21 23.33 24.77
N TYR A 40 -1.39 22.84 24.37
CA TYR A 40 -2.34 23.64 23.58
C TYR A 40 -2.71 24.89 24.39
N SER A 41 -2.43 26.04 23.81
CA SER A 41 -2.58 27.34 24.45
C SER A 41 -4.03 27.82 24.46
N ASP A 42 -4.82 27.37 23.50
CA ASP A 42 -6.27 27.53 23.44
C ASP A 42 -6.96 26.35 22.72
N PRO A 43 -8.30 26.19 22.81
CA PRO A 43 -9.01 25.05 22.24
C PRO A 43 -8.92 24.92 20.71
N GLY A 44 -8.61 26.00 19.98
CA GLY A 44 -8.47 25.97 18.53
C GLY A 44 -7.17 25.30 18.06
N GLU A 45 -6.19 25.12 18.95
CA GLU A 45 -4.95 24.36 18.67
C GLU A 45 -5.12 22.85 18.94
N VAL A 46 -6.25 22.42 19.51
CA VAL A 46 -6.53 21.01 19.73
C VAL A 46 -6.90 20.37 18.39
N PRO A 47 -6.16 19.35 17.92
CA PRO A 47 -6.39 18.74 16.60
C PRO A 47 -7.85 18.36 16.39
N ASN A 48 -8.41 18.70 15.23
CA ASN A 48 -9.79 18.42 14.90
C ASN A 48 -9.94 17.26 13.89
N PRO A 49 -10.47 16.09 14.29
CA PRO A 49 -10.72 14.98 13.37
C PRO A 49 -11.77 15.27 12.29
N PHE A 50 -12.65 16.27 12.51
CA PHE A 50 -13.68 16.71 11.56
C PHE A 50 -13.32 18.02 10.86
N GLN A 51 -12.03 18.23 10.63
CA GLN A 51 -11.52 19.29 9.74
C GLN A 51 -11.77 18.96 8.26
N ASP A 52 -11.57 19.95 7.40
CA ASP A 52 -11.51 19.74 5.95
C ASP A 52 -10.20 19.02 5.58
N TYR A 53 -10.29 18.08 4.65
CA TYR A 53 -9.17 17.29 4.15
C TYR A 53 -8.97 17.56 2.66
N SER A 54 -7.72 17.70 2.22
CA SER A 54 -7.40 17.89 0.80
C SER A 54 -7.47 16.57 0.02
N ALA A 55 -7.54 16.65 -1.31
CA ALA A 55 -7.36 15.50 -2.19
C ALA A 55 -6.06 14.73 -1.88
N ARG A 56 -5.00 15.44 -1.50
CA ARG A 56 -3.72 14.82 -1.11
C ARG A 56 -3.83 14.04 0.21
N ASP A 57 -4.57 14.55 1.19
CA ASP A 57 -4.78 13.84 2.45
C ASP A 57 -5.57 12.54 2.23
N TYR A 58 -6.61 12.56 1.39
CA TYR A 58 -7.36 11.35 1.04
C TYR A 58 -6.49 10.33 0.29
N ALA A 59 -5.67 10.78 -0.65
CA ALA A 59 -4.72 9.92 -1.36
C ALA A 59 -3.70 9.28 -0.40
N ASP A 60 -3.22 10.01 0.59
CA ASP A 60 -2.30 9.48 1.61
C ASP A 60 -2.97 8.50 2.56
N ALA A 61 -4.22 8.74 2.96
CA ALA A 61 -4.97 7.79 3.76
C ALA A 61 -5.19 6.48 3.01
N LEU A 62 -5.62 6.58 1.75
CA LEU A 62 -5.78 5.46 0.84
C LEU A 62 -4.48 4.66 0.68
N TRP A 63 -3.36 5.35 0.46
CA TRP A 63 -2.03 4.74 0.46
C TRP A 63 -1.74 3.97 1.75
N ASN A 64 -1.95 4.61 2.90
CA ASN A 64 -1.64 4.01 4.19
C ASN A 64 -2.46 2.74 4.45
N LEU A 65 -3.72 2.68 4.00
CA LEU A 65 -4.53 1.45 4.07
C LEU A 65 -3.87 0.26 3.37
N GLU A 66 -3.22 0.46 2.22
CA GLU A 66 -2.61 -0.63 1.46
C GLU A 66 -1.19 -0.96 1.91
N THR A 67 -0.46 0.02 2.43
CA THR A 67 0.99 -0.14 2.58
C THR A 67 1.45 -0.29 4.03
N SER A 68 0.61 0.09 5.00
CA SER A 68 1.07 0.24 6.38
C SER A 68 0.03 0.00 7.47
N THR A 69 -1.26 0.05 7.15
CA THR A 69 -2.32 -0.29 8.09
C THR A 69 -2.42 -1.80 8.21
N TYR A 70 -2.16 -2.32 9.41
CA TYR A 70 -2.24 -3.76 9.68
C TYR A 70 -3.67 -4.26 9.48
N VAL A 71 -3.76 -5.47 8.95
CA VAL A 71 -5.03 -6.16 8.76
C VAL A 71 -5.11 -7.31 9.76
N ARG A 72 -6.32 -7.60 10.25
CA ARG A 72 -6.57 -8.78 11.08
C ARG A 72 -7.71 -9.65 10.61
N THR A 73 -7.55 -10.95 10.84
CA THR A 73 -8.63 -11.95 10.84
C THR A 73 -9.11 -12.20 12.27
N TYR A 74 -10.26 -12.84 12.41
CA TYR A 74 -10.81 -13.24 13.70
C TYR A 74 -11.49 -14.59 13.57
N GLU A 75 -11.15 -15.49 14.49
CA GLU A 75 -11.74 -16.81 14.61
C GLU A 75 -12.18 -17.05 16.06
N ARG A 76 -13.34 -17.71 16.22
CA ARG A 76 -13.86 -18.15 17.51
C ARG A 76 -14.04 -19.65 17.47
N GLU A 77 -13.33 -20.35 18.33
CA GLU A 77 -13.47 -21.78 18.53
C GLU A 77 -14.22 -22.03 19.84
N SER A 78 -15.33 -22.77 19.78
CA SER A 78 -16.11 -23.08 20.97
C SER A 78 -15.72 -24.41 21.60
N GLY A 79 -15.37 -24.34 22.89
CA GLY A 79 -15.13 -25.49 23.76
C GLY A 79 -16.38 -25.93 24.52
N ASP A 80 -16.17 -26.67 25.60
CA ASP A 80 -17.28 -27.19 26.42
C ASP A 80 -17.82 -26.12 27.39
N ASP A 81 -16.93 -25.42 28.09
CA ASP A 81 -17.19 -24.33 29.03
C ASP A 81 -16.57 -22.99 28.58
N CYS A 82 -15.49 -23.02 27.77
CA CYS A 82 -14.77 -21.83 27.30
C CYS A 82 -14.66 -21.76 25.77
N ASP A 83 -14.64 -20.55 25.26
CA ASP A 83 -14.33 -20.23 23.87
C ASP A 83 -12.91 -19.65 23.76
N THR A 84 -12.24 -19.94 22.64
CA THR A 84 -10.96 -19.34 22.26
C THR A 84 -11.19 -18.33 21.13
N LEU A 85 -10.75 -17.09 21.35
CA LEU A 85 -10.84 -15.98 20.41
C LEU A 85 -9.45 -15.70 19.84
N THR A 86 -9.24 -16.00 18.57
CA THR A 86 -7.94 -15.86 17.89
C THR A 86 -7.98 -14.70 16.91
N TYR A 87 -6.99 -13.82 17.00
CA TYR A 87 -6.77 -12.70 16.08
C TYR A 87 -5.39 -12.85 15.43
N GLU A 88 -5.36 -13.03 14.11
CA GLU A 88 -4.10 -13.04 13.35
C GLU A 88 -3.93 -11.67 12.70
N VAL A 89 -2.80 -11.03 12.98
CA VAL A 89 -2.48 -9.66 12.56
C VAL A 89 -1.31 -9.70 11.60
N SER A 90 -1.53 -9.26 10.37
CA SER A 90 -0.53 -9.23 9.31
C SER A 90 -0.26 -7.81 8.82
N HIS A 91 0.99 -7.55 8.45
CA HIS A 91 1.35 -6.35 7.69
C HIS A 91 0.78 -6.49 6.27
N PRO A 92 0.14 -5.46 5.68
CA PRO A 92 -0.56 -5.61 4.40
C PRO A 92 0.39 -6.00 3.24
N LEU A 93 1.66 -5.63 3.35
CA LEU A 93 2.71 -6.00 2.39
C LEU A 93 3.52 -7.26 2.79
N GLY A 94 3.18 -7.93 3.90
CA GLY A 94 3.91 -9.12 4.39
C GLY A 94 5.36 -8.87 4.81
N LEU A 95 5.74 -7.62 5.06
CA LEU A 95 7.12 -7.20 5.42
C LEU A 95 7.48 -7.47 6.88
N GLU A 96 6.49 -7.80 7.71
CA GLU A 96 6.72 -8.15 9.12
C GLU A 96 6.09 -9.51 9.42
N ALA A 97 6.64 -10.20 10.41
CA ALA A 97 6.08 -11.45 10.90
C ALA A 97 4.63 -11.26 11.35
N GLU A 98 3.80 -12.24 11.02
CA GLU A 98 2.42 -12.29 11.49
C GLU A 98 2.41 -12.45 13.02
N ARG A 99 1.51 -11.73 13.69
CA ARG A 99 1.32 -11.79 15.14
C ARG A 99 -0.02 -12.42 15.47
N THR A 100 -0.04 -13.32 16.45
CA THR A 100 -1.25 -14.01 16.89
C THR A 100 -1.61 -13.55 18.29
N PHE A 101 -2.85 -13.08 18.49
CA PHE A 101 -3.39 -12.72 19.80
C PHE A 101 -4.53 -13.66 20.15
N VAL A 102 -4.50 -14.25 21.35
CA VAL A 102 -5.52 -15.22 21.79
C VAL A 102 -6.13 -14.83 23.12
N HIS A 103 -7.46 -14.85 23.20
CA HIS A 103 -8.20 -14.69 24.46
C HIS A 103 -9.05 -15.92 24.76
N ILE A 104 -9.24 -16.19 26.05
CA ILE A 104 -10.17 -17.22 26.51
C ILE A 104 -11.37 -16.51 27.13
N SER A 105 -12.56 -16.75 26.58
CA SER A 105 -13.81 -16.17 27.07
C SER A 105 -14.86 -17.24 27.36
N ASP A 106 -15.91 -16.88 28.10
CA ASP A 106 -17.13 -17.68 28.12
C ASP A 106 -18.03 -17.34 26.91
N GLU A 107 -19.21 -17.94 26.85
CA GLU A 107 -20.19 -17.72 25.76
C GLU A 107 -20.66 -16.26 25.65
N ASP A 108 -20.57 -15.50 26.75
CA ASP A 108 -21.01 -14.11 26.87
C ASP A 108 -19.84 -13.11 26.74
N ASP A 109 -18.67 -13.56 26.27
CA ASP A 109 -17.41 -12.80 26.09
C ASP A 109 -16.75 -12.32 27.41
N TRP A 110 -17.01 -12.97 28.54
CA TRP A 110 -16.38 -12.67 29.83
C TRP A 110 -15.21 -13.59 30.17
N TRP A 111 -14.50 -13.30 31.26
CA TRP A 111 -13.45 -14.18 31.79
C TRP A 111 -13.95 -15.62 32.00
N CYS A 112 -13.45 -16.57 31.21
CA CYS A 112 -13.71 -17.96 31.48
C CYS A 112 -12.88 -18.46 32.68
N SER A 113 -13.46 -19.30 33.53
CA SER A 113 -12.78 -19.92 34.66
C SER A 113 -13.19 -21.37 34.80
N GLY A 114 -12.30 -22.22 35.31
CA GLY A 114 -12.56 -23.65 35.44
C GLY A 114 -11.37 -24.46 34.93
N ASP A 115 -11.52 -25.79 34.98
CA ASP A 115 -10.43 -26.70 34.61
C ASP A 115 -10.05 -26.52 33.13
N GLU A 116 -11.01 -26.40 32.20
CA GLU A 116 -10.74 -26.12 30.78
C GLU A 116 -10.00 -24.80 30.58
N ALA A 117 -10.42 -23.75 31.29
CA ALA A 117 -9.78 -22.44 31.21
C ALA A 117 -8.33 -22.46 31.74
N ASP A 118 -8.04 -23.28 32.74
CA ASP A 118 -6.70 -23.43 33.30
C ASP A 118 -5.80 -24.26 32.38
N GLU A 119 -6.34 -25.32 31.75
CA GLU A 119 -5.63 -26.12 30.74
C GLU A 119 -5.26 -25.28 29.51
N LEU A 120 -6.22 -24.50 28.96
CA LEU A 120 -5.96 -23.60 27.83
C LEU A 120 -4.91 -22.53 28.15
N ARG A 121 -4.89 -22.00 29.39
CA ARG A 121 -3.87 -21.03 29.80
C ARG A 121 -2.48 -21.65 29.89
N GLU A 122 -2.36 -22.87 30.42
CA GLU A 122 -1.08 -23.58 30.46
C GLU A 122 -0.56 -23.85 29.04
N GLU A 123 -1.43 -24.25 28.11
CA GLU A 123 -1.07 -24.41 26.70
C GLU A 123 -0.60 -23.10 26.04
N PHE A 124 -1.31 -21.99 26.29
CA PHE A 124 -0.95 -20.71 25.70
C PHE A 124 0.29 -20.09 26.34
N ASP A 125 0.53 -20.29 27.64
CA ASP A 125 1.77 -19.91 28.32
C ASP A 125 2.97 -20.65 27.67
N GLU A 126 2.83 -21.94 27.37
CA GLU A 126 3.88 -22.71 26.68
C GLU A 126 4.13 -22.18 25.25
N ARG A 127 3.08 -21.77 24.54
CA ARG A 127 3.21 -21.22 23.18
C ARG A 127 3.84 -19.82 23.17
N ASP A 128 3.50 -18.95 24.12
CA ASP A 128 4.11 -17.62 24.32
C ASP A 128 5.61 -17.72 24.60
N ASP A 129 6.04 -18.75 25.34
CA ASP A 129 7.46 -19.04 25.60
C ASP A 129 8.21 -19.55 24.35
N GLU A 130 7.52 -20.16 23.38
CA GLU A 130 8.12 -20.75 22.17
C GLU A 130 8.09 -19.83 20.93
N ASP A 131 7.10 -18.95 20.81
CA ASP A 131 6.85 -18.08 19.66
C ASP A 131 6.77 -16.60 20.08
N GLU A 132 7.77 -15.80 19.69
CA GLU A 132 7.86 -14.38 20.02
C GLU A 132 6.75 -13.50 19.40
N ASN A 133 5.99 -14.05 18.46
CA ASN A 133 4.86 -13.36 17.82
C ASN A 133 3.50 -13.88 18.30
N PHE A 134 3.47 -14.84 19.22
CA PHE A 134 2.26 -15.27 19.89
C PHE A 134 2.05 -14.47 21.18
N TYR A 135 0.81 -14.11 21.46
CA TYR A 135 0.42 -13.36 22.64
C TYR A 135 -0.92 -13.91 23.14
N HIS A 136 -1.08 -14.05 24.44
CA HIS A 136 -2.38 -14.40 25.02
C HIS A 136 -2.74 -13.51 26.21
N GLY A 137 -4.05 -13.30 26.42
CA GLY A 137 -4.49 -12.39 27.47
C GLY A 137 -5.97 -12.50 27.82
N ARG A 138 -6.53 -11.42 28.36
CA ARG A 138 -7.90 -11.41 28.87
C ARG A 138 -8.86 -10.95 27.78
N PRO A 139 -10.11 -11.44 27.76
CA PRO A 139 -11.15 -10.80 26.98
C PRO A 139 -11.46 -9.40 27.52
N TYR A 140 -11.98 -8.53 26.65
CA TYR A 140 -12.35 -7.16 27.02
C TYR A 140 -13.70 -7.16 27.75
N GLU A 141 -13.68 -7.00 29.07
CA GLU A 141 -14.88 -7.23 29.89
C GLU A 141 -15.69 -5.97 30.21
N ASN A 142 -15.11 -4.75 30.21
CA ASN A 142 -15.77 -3.41 30.33
C ASN A 142 -14.84 -2.31 30.90
N VAL A 143 -15.44 -1.18 31.32
CA VAL A 143 -14.84 -0.01 31.99
C VAL A 143 -13.94 -0.32 33.19
N THR A 144 -14.15 -1.44 33.89
CA THR A 144 -13.33 -1.86 35.04
C THR A 144 -11.92 -2.24 34.62
N GLN A 145 -11.76 -2.75 33.39
CA GLN A 145 -10.46 -3.04 32.79
C GLN A 145 -9.89 -1.83 32.02
N ARG A 146 -10.77 -0.95 31.50
CA ARG A 146 -10.36 0.26 30.77
C ARG A 146 -9.41 1.16 31.59
N GLU A 147 -9.81 1.60 32.79
CA GLU A 147 -9.02 2.58 33.56
C GLU A 147 -7.66 2.03 34.04
N PRO A 148 -7.56 0.78 34.52
CA PRO A 148 -6.27 0.18 34.87
C PRO A 148 -5.34 -0.03 33.68
N TYR A 149 -5.82 -0.08 32.43
CA TYR A 149 -4.99 -0.33 31.23
C TYR A 149 -4.68 0.95 30.45
N PHE A 150 -5.68 1.76 30.14
CA PHE A 150 -5.55 2.99 29.36
C PHE A 150 -5.43 4.25 30.22
N GLY A 151 -5.83 4.18 31.48
CA GLY A 151 -5.91 5.34 32.36
C GLY A 151 -7.24 6.07 32.25
N THR A 152 -7.19 7.35 32.57
CA THR A 152 -8.34 8.26 32.58
C THR A 152 -8.09 9.38 31.59
N TRP A 153 -9.10 10.21 31.35
CA TRP A 153 -8.92 11.50 30.67
C TRP A 153 -7.85 12.31 31.41
N ALA A 154 -6.66 12.38 30.82
CA ALA A 154 -5.48 12.94 31.45
C ALA A 154 -5.11 14.28 30.81
N ASP A 155 -4.44 15.11 31.58
CA ASP A 155 -3.73 16.29 31.08
C ASP A 155 -2.41 15.79 30.46
N VAL A 156 -2.48 15.31 29.22
CA VAL A 156 -1.31 14.79 28.49
C VAL A 156 -0.47 15.90 27.86
N THR A 157 -1.05 17.10 27.71
CA THR A 157 -0.41 18.26 27.07
C THR A 157 0.26 19.20 28.08
N GLY A 158 -0.11 19.09 29.37
CA GLY A 158 0.43 19.90 30.46
C GLY A 158 -0.18 21.30 30.54
N ASN A 159 -1.35 21.53 29.94
CA ASN A 159 -2.06 22.82 29.98
C ASN A 159 -2.96 22.97 31.23
N GLY A 160 -3.06 21.94 32.07
CA GLY A 160 -3.85 21.94 33.31
C GLY A 160 -5.32 21.52 33.14
N VAL A 161 -5.73 21.06 31.95
CA VAL A 161 -7.07 20.51 31.70
C VAL A 161 -6.98 19.07 31.17
N SER A 162 -8.04 18.28 31.36
CA SER A 162 -8.06 16.92 30.80
C SER A 162 -8.35 16.95 29.30
N SER A 163 -7.88 15.95 28.57
CA SER A 163 -8.23 15.70 27.16
C SER A 163 -9.74 15.78 26.86
N ARG A 164 -10.59 15.30 27.78
CA ARG A 164 -12.05 15.47 27.66
C ARG A 164 -12.49 16.94 27.64
N THR A 165 -11.87 17.76 28.47
CA THR A 165 -12.16 19.20 28.53
C THR A 165 -11.64 19.89 27.27
N GLU A 166 -10.49 19.48 26.76
CA GLU A 166 -9.91 19.97 25.51
C GLU A 166 -10.88 19.74 24.34
N ILE A 167 -11.32 18.50 24.10
CA ILE A 167 -12.21 18.17 22.98
C ILE A 167 -13.59 18.84 23.11
N HIS A 168 -14.16 18.92 24.32
CA HIS A 168 -15.42 19.61 24.50
C HIS A 168 -15.30 21.12 24.20
N ALA A 169 -14.20 21.75 24.62
CA ALA A 169 -13.99 23.17 24.34
C ALA A 169 -13.70 23.44 22.86
N ARG A 170 -12.97 22.53 22.19
CA ARG A 170 -12.71 22.55 20.74
C ARG A 170 -14.01 22.48 19.96
N ASP A 171 -14.84 21.47 20.22
CA ASP A 171 -16.07 21.22 19.47
C ASP A 171 -17.12 22.32 19.70
N LEU A 172 -17.11 22.96 20.88
CA LEU A 172 -17.92 24.15 21.17
C LEU A 172 -17.43 25.42 20.46
N GLY A 173 -16.25 25.41 19.82
CA GLY A 173 -15.63 26.59 19.22
C GLY A 173 -15.27 27.67 20.24
N ASN A 174 -14.98 27.28 21.49
CA ASN A 174 -14.71 28.23 22.57
C ASN A 174 -13.28 28.77 22.51
N ALA A 175 -13.09 30.05 22.83
CA ALA A 175 -11.76 30.68 22.90
C ALA A 175 -10.96 30.31 24.17
N THR A 176 -11.55 29.53 25.09
CA THR A 176 -10.93 29.06 26.34
C THR A 176 -11.46 27.65 26.64
N PHE A 177 -10.77 26.89 27.49
CA PHE A 177 -11.19 25.54 27.93
C PHE A 177 -12.44 25.51 28.85
N SER A 178 -13.40 26.40 28.61
CA SER A 178 -14.73 26.40 29.23
C SER A 178 -15.66 25.43 28.49
N VAL A 179 -16.42 24.65 29.24
CA VAL A 179 -17.39 23.68 28.70
C VAL A 179 -18.81 24.21 28.92
N SER A 180 -19.23 25.13 28.04
CA SER A 180 -20.59 25.68 28.02
C SER A 180 -20.90 26.23 26.64
N GLY A 181 -22.12 25.99 26.15
CA GLY A 181 -22.58 26.49 24.85
C GLY A 181 -23.34 25.44 24.07
N THR A 182 -23.49 25.70 22.77
CA THR A 182 -24.08 24.79 21.80
C THR A 182 -23.03 24.46 20.76
N TYR A 183 -22.95 23.19 20.35
CA TYR A 183 -22.10 22.72 19.25
C TYR A 183 -22.93 21.89 18.26
N ARG A 184 -22.45 21.75 17.03
CA ARG A 184 -23.00 20.78 16.07
C ARG A 184 -22.36 19.43 16.34
N ASP A 185 -23.16 18.43 16.72
CA ASP A 185 -22.68 17.06 16.89
C ASP A 185 -22.32 16.46 15.55
N HIS A 186 -21.04 16.10 15.36
CA HIS A 186 -20.55 15.59 14.08
C HIS A 186 -21.20 14.27 13.67
N TYR A 187 -21.70 13.45 14.61
CA TYR A 187 -22.30 12.17 14.24
C TYR A 187 -23.74 12.26 13.78
N SER A 188 -24.53 13.14 14.39
CA SER A 188 -25.96 13.30 14.11
C SER A 188 -26.32 14.53 13.30
N GLY A 189 -25.39 15.50 13.19
CA GLY A 189 -25.62 16.81 12.58
C GLY A 189 -26.51 17.73 13.41
N GLU A 190 -26.91 17.31 14.62
CA GLU A 190 -27.81 18.07 15.50
C GLU A 190 -27.07 19.19 16.26
N GLU A 191 -27.77 20.30 16.52
CA GLU A 191 -27.29 21.37 17.41
C GLU A 191 -27.56 21.00 18.86
N VAL A 192 -26.50 20.83 19.66
CA VAL A 192 -26.53 20.25 21.01
C VAL A 192 -26.08 21.27 22.04
N ASN A 193 -26.97 21.64 22.97
CA ASN A 193 -26.58 22.39 24.16
C ASN A 193 -25.98 21.44 25.20
N ILE A 194 -24.66 21.58 25.44
CA ILE A 194 -23.90 20.67 26.29
C ILE A 194 -24.34 20.64 27.75
N ALA A 195 -25.03 21.70 28.22
CA ALA A 195 -25.55 21.78 29.58
C ALA A 195 -26.94 21.15 29.75
N GLU A 196 -27.66 20.93 28.63
CA GLU A 196 -29.04 20.42 28.63
C GLU A 196 -29.14 18.99 28.10
N THR A 197 -28.12 18.54 27.36
CA THR A 197 -28.06 17.23 26.73
C THR A 197 -26.95 16.38 27.33
N GLU A 198 -27.19 15.09 27.54
CA GLU A 198 -26.14 14.13 27.91
C GLU A 198 -25.12 14.02 26.78
N THR A 199 -23.86 14.37 27.05
CA THR A 199 -22.77 14.37 26.08
C THR A 199 -21.55 13.65 26.62
N HIS A 200 -20.87 12.91 25.75
CA HIS A 200 -19.69 12.12 26.07
C HIS A 200 -18.51 12.55 25.21
N GLY A 201 -17.30 12.34 25.73
CA GLY A 201 -16.11 12.27 24.89
C GLY A 201 -16.00 10.84 24.38
N GLU A 202 -15.90 10.68 23.08
CA GLU A 202 -15.96 9.40 22.38
C GLU A 202 -14.64 9.09 21.68
N HIS A 203 -14.24 7.82 21.75
CA HIS A 203 -13.15 7.29 20.94
C HIS A 203 -13.69 6.81 19.59
N MET A 204 -13.25 7.43 18.50
CA MET A 204 -13.67 7.07 17.14
C MET A 204 -13.37 5.60 16.83
N ILE A 205 -12.12 5.19 17.04
CA ILE A 205 -11.76 3.77 17.18
C ILE A 205 -12.09 3.33 18.62
N PRO A 206 -13.05 2.41 18.84
CA PRO A 206 -13.42 2.00 20.19
C PRO A 206 -12.24 1.35 20.93
N VAL A 207 -12.10 1.62 22.23
CA VAL A 207 -11.07 0.98 23.06
C VAL A 207 -11.15 -0.56 23.00
N GLY A 208 -12.35 -1.12 22.97
CA GLY A 208 -12.55 -2.57 22.83
C GLY A 208 -11.99 -3.14 21.53
N HIS A 209 -12.08 -2.41 20.41
CA HIS A 209 -11.49 -2.82 19.12
C HIS A 209 -9.98 -3.02 19.21
N THR A 210 -9.31 -2.17 20.00
CA THR A 210 -7.85 -2.18 20.15
C THR A 210 -7.34 -3.19 21.18
N TRP A 211 -8.24 -3.77 21.97
CA TRP A 211 -7.89 -4.54 23.16
C TRP A 211 -6.93 -5.71 22.91
N PRO A 212 -7.10 -6.56 21.86
CA PRO A 212 -6.20 -7.68 21.61
C PRO A 212 -4.73 -7.27 21.55
N GLU A 213 -4.43 -6.12 20.96
CA GLU A 213 -3.06 -5.62 20.80
C GLU A 213 -2.63 -4.72 21.96
N MET A 214 -3.51 -3.82 22.40
CA MET A 214 -3.16 -2.77 23.37
C MET A 214 -2.83 -3.32 24.75
N GLN A 215 -3.39 -4.46 25.16
CA GLN A 215 -3.08 -5.05 26.47
C GLN A 215 -1.61 -5.45 26.62
N HIS A 216 -0.91 -5.68 25.50
CA HIS A 216 0.52 -6.03 25.45
C HIS A 216 1.44 -4.82 25.21
N ARG A 217 0.87 -3.61 25.04
CA ARG A 217 1.62 -2.37 24.86
C ARG A 217 2.02 -1.76 26.20
N SER A 218 3.01 -0.85 26.16
CA SER A 218 3.41 -0.08 27.32
C SER A 218 2.25 0.75 27.89
N ARG A 219 2.38 1.20 29.14
CA ARG A 219 1.37 2.09 29.72
C ARG A 219 1.34 3.42 28.98
N GLU A 220 2.50 3.91 28.57
CA GLU A 220 2.70 5.16 27.85
C GLU A 220 1.98 5.14 26.50
N GLU A 221 2.14 4.09 25.69
CA GLU A 221 1.45 3.94 24.40
C GLU A 221 -0.07 3.89 24.57
N ARG A 222 -0.57 3.12 25.54
CA ARG A 222 -2.02 3.05 25.82
C ARG A 222 -2.59 4.40 26.25
N VAL A 223 -1.88 5.13 27.10
CA VAL A 223 -2.29 6.48 27.55
C VAL A 223 -2.26 7.47 26.39
N ALA A 224 -1.25 7.39 25.51
CA ALA A 224 -1.13 8.22 24.32
C ALA A 224 -2.32 8.00 23.37
N TYR A 225 -2.63 6.75 23.04
CA TYR A 225 -3.81 6.39 22.24
C TYR A 225 -5.12 6.91 22.86
N TYR A 226 -5.30 6.65 24.15
CA TYR A 226 -6.54 6.98 24.85
C TYR A 226 -6.82 8.49 24.91
N ASN A 227 -5.77 9.32 24.85
CA ASN A 227 -5.88 10.77 24.95
C ASN A 227 -5.53 11.48 23.64
N ASP A 228 -5.47 10.76 22.52
CA ASP A 228 -5.17 11.35 21.21
C ASP A 228 -6.37 12.17 20.71
N ALA A 229 -6.22 13.49 20.62
CA ALA A 229 -7.27 14.39 20.18
C ALA A 229 -7.81 14.07 18.77
N MET A 230 -6.98 13.49 17.90
CA MET A 230 -7.40 13.05 16.56
C MET A 230 -8.29 11.80 16.60
N ASN A 231 -8.28 11.00 17.66
CA ASN A 231 -9.20 9.86 17.82
C ASN A 231 -10.41 10.21 18.70
N LEU A 232 -10.61 11.50 19.02
CA LEU A 232 -11.58 11.92 20.03
C LEU A 232 -12.56 12.98 19.53
N THR A 233 -13.84 12.81 19.87
CA THR A 233 -14.91 13.77 19.55
C THR A 233 -15.94 13.87 20.66
N SER A 234 -16.61 15.01 20.77
CA SER A 234 -17.79 15.17 21.61
C SER A 234 -19.02 14.66 20.87
N THR A 235 -19.79 13.77 21.50
CA THR A 235 -21.06 13.33 20.93
C THR A 235 -22.20 13.18 21.91
N VAL A 236 -23.43 13.19 21.39
CA VAL A 236 -24.65 12.97 22.16
C VAL A 236 -24.66 11.56 22.72
N GLY A 237 -25.05 11.42 23.99
CA GLY A 237 -25.01 10.15 24.72
C GLY A 237 -25.84 9.03 24.07
N SER A 238 -26.95 9.36 23.39
CA SER A 238 -27.71 8.38 22.61
C SER A 238 -26.92 7.84 21.42
N THR A 239 -26.30 8.73 20.63
CA THR A 239 -25.46 8.38 19.49
C THR A 239 -24.24 7.57 19.92
N ASN A 240 -23.60 7.96 21.02
CA ASN A 240 -22.48 7.22 21.62
C ASN A 240 -22.86 5.78 22.00
N ARG A 241 -24.08 5.57 22.49
CA ARG A 241 -24.59 4.24 22.85
C ARG A 241 -24.98 3.42 21.63
N GLU A 242 -25.39 4.08 20.55
CA GLU A 242 -25.68 3.45 19.26
C GLU A 242 -24.39 2.97 18.59
N LYS A 243 -23.36 3.83 18.51
CA LYS A 243 -22.03 3.47 18.00
C LYS A 243 -21.39 2.35 18.83
N ALA A 244 -21.45 2.44 20.16
CA ALA A 244 -20.91 1.43 21.06
C ALA A 244 -19.47 0.99 20.71
N GLY A 245 -19.27 -0.30 20.42
CA GLY A 245 -18.00 -0.89 20.00
C GLY A 245 -17.89 -1.14 18.49
N HIS A 246 -18.84 -0.64 17.70
CA HIS A 246 -18.93 -0.93 16.27
C HIS A 246 -17.80 -0.29 15.47
N THR A 247 -17.39 -1.01 14.43
CA THR A 247 -16.43 -0.58 13.42
C THR A 247 -17.15 0.07 12.22
N PRO A 248 -16.44 0.70 11.27
CA PRO A 248 -17.07 1.41 10.15
C PRO A 248 -17.99 0.54 9.29
N SER A 249 -17.68 -0.76 9.14
CA SER A 249 -18.57 -1.67 8.40
C SER A 249 -19.85 -2.06 9.15
N GLU A 250 -19.94 -1.74 10.45
CA GLU A 250 -21.08 -2.08 11.32
C GLU A 250 -21.93 -0.86 11.68
N TRP A 251 -21.31 0.31 11.82
CA TRP A 251 -21.96 1.56 12.15
C TRP A 251 -21.24 2.76 11.52
N MET A 252 -22.02 3.70 10.99
CA MET A 252 -21.54 4.98 10.45
C MET A 252 -22.35 6.13 11.06
N PRO A 253 -21.75 7.33 11.17
CA PRO A 253 -22.48 8.56 11.48
C PRO A 253 -23.73 8.72 10.61
N SER A 254 -24.83 9.20 11.21
CA SER A 254 -26.05 9.51 10.45
C SER A 254 -25.95 10.82 9.68
N ASP A 255 -25.04 11.72 10.09
CA ASP A 255 -24.61 12.88 9.32
C ASP A 255 -23.63 12.44 8.22
N GLU A 256 -24.08 12.48 6.96
CA GLU A 256 -23.25 12.08 5.81
C GLU A 256 -22.03 13.00 5.62
N ASP A 257 -22.13 14.27 6.02
CA ASP A 257 -21.03 15.24 5.98
C ASP A 257 -19.83 14.78 6.83
N ALA A 258 -20.05 13.91 7.81
CA ALA A 258 -19.00 13.40 8.68
C ALA A 258 -18.29 12.15 8.14
N HIS A 259 -18.78 11.53 7.06
CA HIS A 259 -18.28 10.23 6.58
C HIS A 259 -16.82 10.29 6.16
N CYS A 260 -16.42 11.32 5.40
CA CYS A 260 -15.05 11.48 4.94
C CYS A 260 -14.08 11.68 6.11
N ALA A 261 -14.39 12.60 7.02
CA ALA A 261 -13.61 12.85 8.22
C ALA A 261 -13.51 11.63 9.16
N TYR A 262 -14.61 10.89 9.29
CA TYR A 262 -14.64 9.64 10.06
C TYR A 262 -13.72 8.58 9.45
N ALA A 263 -13.76 8.39 8.13
CA ALA A 263 -12.90 7.44 7.43
C ALA A 263 -11.41 7.84 7.50
N MET A 264 -11.12 9.14 7.37
CA MET A 264 -9.79 9.70 7.55
C MET A 264 -9.26 9.43 8.96
N THR A 265 -10.07 9.68 9.98
CA THR A 265 -9.69 9.49 11.38
C THR A 265 -9.39 8.03 11.70
N TRP A 266 -10.22 7.10 11.23
CA TRP A 266 -9.98 5.67 11.40
C TRP A 266 -8.65 5.25 10.77
N THR A 267 -8.40 5.69 9.54
CA THR A 267 -7.17 5.36 8.81
C THR A 267 -5.93 5.96 9.48
N HIS A 268 -5.98 7.26 9.80
CA HIS A 268 -4.89 7.97 10.46
C HIS A 268 -4.57 7.36 11.84
N SER A 269 -5.59 7.14 12.67
CA SER A 269 -5.41 6.63 14.03
C SER A 269 -4.93 5.18 14.03
N ALA A 270 -5.43 4.34 13.11
CA ALA A 270 -4.95 2.97 12.95
C ALA A 270 -3.47 2.94 12.56
N ASN A 271 -3.06 3.80 11.63
CA ASN A 271 -1.68 3.91 11.19
C ASN A 271 -0.75 4.44 12.31
N LYS A 272 -1.08 5.59 12.89
CA LYS A 272 -0.30 6.27 13.94
C LYS A 272 -0.04 5.38 15.15
N HIS A 273 -1.06 4.62 15.57
CA HIS A 273 -0.97 3.75 16.75
C HIS A 273 -0.69 2.28 16.41
N ARG A 274 -0.47 1.95 15.13
CA ARG A 274 -0.25 0.59 14.61
C ARG A 274 -1.28 -0.41 15.14
N ILE A 275 -2.55 -0.04 14.99
CA ILE A 275 -3.73 -0.85 15.37
C ILE A 275 -4.23 -1.56 14.13
N SER A 276 -4.47 -2.86 14.24
CA SER A 276 -5.04 -3.65 13.14
C SER A 276 -6.53 -3.36 12.91
N LEU A 277 -6.93 -3.37 11.64
CA LEU A 277 -8.32 -3.26 11.20
C LEU A 277 -8.79 -4.59 10.62
N TYR A 278 -10.09 -4.90 10.72
CA TYR A 278 -10.62 -6.07 10.01
C TYR A 278 -10.60 -5.81 8.50
N GLN A 279 -10.36 -6.84 7.69
CA GLN A 279 -10.35 -6.69 6.22
C GLN A 279 -11.63 -6.03 5.69
N ARG A 280 -12.80 -6.40 6.23
CA ARG A 280 -14.09 -5.77 5.87
C ARG A 280 -14.13 -4.25 6.14
N ASP A 281 -13.45 -3.79 7.18
CA ASP A 281 -13.39 -2.36 7.51
C ASP A 281 -12.40 -1.64 6.62
N VAL A 282 -11.26 -2.26 6.29
CA VAL A 282 -10.32 -1.73 5.30
C VAL A 282 -11.00 -1.55 3.95
N ASP A 283 -11.76 -2.55 3.50
CA ASP A 283 -12.49 -2.49 2.23
C ASP A 283 -13.55 -1.38 2.24
N HIS A 284 -14.27 -1.22 3.36
CA HIS A 284 -15.28 -0.18 3.51
C HIS A 284 -14.67 1.23 3.57
N LEU A 285 -13.61 1.42 4.36
CA LEU A 285 -12.88 2.68 4.46
C LEU A 285 -12.27 3.08 3.12
N ARG A 286 -11.66 2.12 2.41
CA ARG A 286 -11.14 2.32 1.05
C ARG A 286 -12.23 2.86 0.12
N GLN A 287 -13.40 2.24 0.10
CA GLN A 287 -14.51 2.69 -0.74
C GLN A 287 -14.96 4.12 -0.39
N LEU A 288 -15.10 4.44 0.90
CA LEU A 288 -15.48 5.78 1.35
C LEU A 288 -14.45 6.83 0.94
N LEU A 289 -13.16 6.57 1.21
CA LEU A 289 -12.08 7.50 0.92
C LEU A 289 -11.92 7.76 -0.58
N TRP A 290 -12.16 6.77 -1.45
CA TRP A 290 -12.22 7.00 -2.90
C TRP A 290 -13.35 7.94 -3.28
N GLY A 291 -14.54 7.75 -2.73
CA GLY A 291 -15.66 8.67 -2.98
C GLY A 291 -15.36 10.10 -2.52
N CYS A 292 -14.67 10.25 -1.40
CA CYS A 292 -14.22 11.56 -0.91
C CYS A 292 -13.16 12.20 -1.82
N LEU A 293 -12.17 11.42 -2.27
CA LEU A 293 -11.14 11.87 -3.19
C LEU A 293 -11.71 12.30 -4.55
N GLU A 294 -12.61 11.50 -5.13
CA GLU A 294 -13.30 11.84 -6.37
C GLU A 294 -14.13 13.13 -6.24
N GLY A 295 -14.77 13.32 -5.08
CA GLY A 295 -15.48 14.56 -4.75
C GLY A 295 -14.57 15.78 -4.80
N GLU A 296 -13.45 15.76 -4.09
CA GLU A 296 -12.48 16.88 -4.05
C GLU A 296 -11.88 17.17 -5.44
N LEU A 297 -11.49 16.13 -6.20
CA LEU A 297 -10.93 16.29 -7.55
C LEU A 297 -11.97 16.84 -8.54
N GLY A 298 -13.24 16.47 -8.39
CA GLY A 298 -14.34 17.01 -9.19
C GLY A 298 -14.59 18.50 -8.94
N GLU A 299 -14.46 18.97 -7.70
CA GLU A 299 -14.60 20.38 -7.33
C GLU A 299 -13.42 21.25 -7.82
N GLU A 300 -12.20 20.71 -7.83
CA GLU A 300 -11.01 21.41 -8.34
C GLU A 300 -11.09 21.71 -9.85
N LEU A 301 -11.77 20.86 -10.64
CA LEU A 301 -11.93 21.05 -12.08
C LEU A 301 -12.93 22.15 -12.44
N ASP A 302 -13.94 22.38 -11.61
CA ASP A 302 -14.97 23.42 -11.82
C ASP A 302 -14.55 24.80 -11.28
N GLY A 303 -13.52 24.86 -10.44
CA GLY A 303 -13.00 26.07 -9.83
C GLY A 303 -11.48 26.18 -9.95
N ALA A 304 -10.97 26.53 -11.14
CA ALA A 304 -9.54 26.76 -11.40
C ALA A 304 -8.97 28.03 -10.71
N GLU A 305 -9.13 28.14 -9.39
CA GLU A 305 -8.16 28.79 -8.52
C GLU A 305 -7.52 27.66 -7.70
N THR A 306 -6.26 27.36 -7.99
CA THR A 306 -5.42 26.39 -7.27
C THR A 306 -5.54 26.57 -5.76
N ARG A 307 -6.39 25.78 -5.10
CA ARG A 307 -6.32 25.57 -3.66
C ARG A 307 -5.04 24.75 -3.48
N GLY A 308 -4.03 25.37 -2.91
CA GLY A 308 -2.69 24.83 -2.88
C GLY A 308 -2.63 23.46 -2.20
N ASP A 309 -1.68 22.67 -2.68
CA ASP A 309 -1.09 21.40 -2.22
C ASP A 309 -0.64 21.39 -0.73
N GLN A 310 -1.41 22.03 0.15
CA GLN A 310 -1.13 22.18 1.57
C GLN A 310 -1.99 21.17 2.35
N ARG A 311 -1.30 20.24 3.03
CA ARG A 311 -1.91 19.29 3.98
C ARG A 311 -2.65 20.02 5.08
N SER A 312 -3.67 19.37 5.65
CA SER A 312 -4.28 19.87 6.88
C SER A 312 -3.27 19.87 8.04
N ASP A 313 -3.17 21.00 8.74
CA ASP A 313 -2.13 21.26 9.77
C ASP A 313 -2.16 20.28 10.95
N ASP A 314 -3.32 19.69 11.23
CA ASP A 314 -3.55 18.79 12.37
C ASP A 314 -3.11 17.34 12.09
N LEU A 315 -2.67 17.03 10.87
CA LEU A 315 -2.24 15.69 10.48
C LEU A 315 -0.73 15.51 10.61
N ASP A 316 -0.34 14.68 11.57
CA ASP A 316 1.03 14.18 11.65
C ASP A 316 1.24 12.99 10.68
N TRP A 317 1.08 13.24 9.39
CA TRP A 317 1.50 12.31 8.34
C TRP A 317 3.02 12.27 8.18
N GLN A 318 3.80 12.85 9.09
CA GLN A 318 5.26 12.94 8.95
C GLN A 318 5.95 11.56 8.96
N SER A 319 5.20 10.48 9.18
CA SER A 319 5.64 9.12 8.94
C SER A 319 5.40 8.58 7.53
N LEU A 320 4.54 9.18 6.68
CA LEU A 320 4.44 8.98 5.22
C LEU A 320 3.21 9.75 4.63
N PRO A 321 3.38 10.51 3.52
CA PRO A 321 4.61 11.01 2.93
C PRO A 321 4.94 12.46 3.38
N PRO A 322 6.21 12.77 3.67
CA PRO A 322 6.62 14.13 4.02
C PRO A 322 6.47 15.09 2.84
N ASP A 323 6.09 16.32 3.13
CA ASP A 323 6.28 17.44 2.20
C ASP A 323 7.76 17.65 1.92
N SER A 324 8.09 17.85 0.65
CA SER A 324 9.40 18.35 0.25
C SER A 324 9.23 19.70 -0.44
N ASP A 325 9.86 20.73 0.10
CA ASP A 325 10.27 21.89 -0.68
C ASP A 325 11.06 21.40 -1.92
N PRO A 326 10.85 21.98 -3.11
CA PRO A 326 11.49 21.53 -4.33
C PRO A 326 12.99 21.81 -4.24
N ALA A 327 13.76 20.77 -3.91
CA ALA A 327 15.19 20.77 -4.21
C ALA A 327 15.33 20.72 -5.73
N GLU A 328 16.14 21.62 -6.30
CA GLU A 328 16.49 21.64 -7.72
C GLU A 328 17.04 20.26 -8.14
N VAL A 329 16.17 19.42 -8.73
CA VAL A 329 16.58 18.23 -9.44
C VAL A 329 17.08 18.70 -10.80
N SER A 330 18.34 18.43 -11.10
CA SER A 330 18.89 18.69 -12.42
C SER A 330 18.04 17.97 -13.46
N GLU A 331 17.56 18.70 -14.47
CA GLU A 331 17.04 18.15 -15.72
C GLU A 331 18.09 17.20 -16.31
N GLY A 332 17.96 15.91 -16.00
CA GLY A 332 18.73 14.82 -16.58
C GLY A 332 17.76 13.93 -17.33
N GLU A 333 17.97 13.83 -18.64
CA GLU A 333 17.21 12.99 -19.57
C GLU A 333 17.04 11.55 -19.07
N GLY A 334 15.78 11.13 -18.89
CA GLY A 334 15.29 9.75 -19.07
C GLY A 334 15.73 8.69 -18.07
N GLY A 335 14.94 8.50 -17.00
CA GLY A 335 15.03 7.36 -16.08
C GLY A 335 14.73 6.02 -16.78
N GLY A 336 15.73 5.43 -17.42
CA GLY A 336 15.63 4.14 -18.09
C GLY A 336 15.52 2.96 -17.10
N PRO A 337 15.17 1.76 -17.59
CA PRO A 337 15.01 0.54 -16.78
C PRO A 337 16.32 0.04 -16.14
N GLY A 338 17.47 0.70 -16.37
CA GLY A 338 18.76 0.36 -15.76
C GLY A 338 19.05 1.08 -14.44
N GLU A 339 18.22 2.05 -14.03
CA GLU A 339 18.48 2.86 -12.85
C GLU A 339 18.07 2.18 -11.53
N HIS A 340 18.64 2.62 -10.42
CA HIS A 340 18.22 2.17 -9.08
C HIS A 340 16.93 2.89 -8.65
N TYR A 341 16.05 2.16 -7.98
CA TYR A 341 14.79 2.66 -7.42
C TYR A 341 14.85 2.60 -5.88
N THR A 342 14.21 3.56 -5.23
CA THR A 342 14.08 3.65 -3.77
C THR A 342 12.96 2.74 -3.26
N THR A 343 12.93 2.48 -1.96
CA THR A 343 11.81 1.77 -1.31
C THR A 343 10.45 2.39 -1.67
N ARG A 344 10.38 3.73 -1.69
CA ARG A 344 9.18 4.47 -2.08
C ARG A 344 8.77 4.24 -3.53
N ASP A 345 9.72 4.23 -4.46
CA ASP A 345 9.41 3.98 -5.87
C ASP A 345 8.77 2.59 -6.06
N TYR A 346 9.26 1.58 -5.33
CA TYR A 346 8.66 0.24 -5.34
C TYR A 346 7.26 0.23 -4.73
N THR A 347 7.04 0.93 -3.62
CA THR A 347 5.70 1.05 -3.04
C THR A 347 4.75 1.81 -3.97
N ASP A 348 5.23 2.84 -4.69
CA ASP A 348 4.44 3.62 -5.65
C ASP A 348 4.02 2.70 -6.82
N ALA A 349 4.91 1.78 -7.23
CA ALA A 349 4.56 0.76 -8.22
C ALA A 349 3.55 -0.27 -7.71
N VAL A 350 3.66 -0.75 -6.47
CA VAL A 350 2.63 -1.64 -5.87
C VAL A 350 1.29 -0.94 -5.89
N TRP A 351 1.23 0.30 -5.40
CA TRP A 351 0.02 1.11 -5.41
C TRP A 351 -0.55 1.20 -6.81
N ASN A 352 0.28 1.53 -7.81
CA ASN A 352 -0.23 1.68 -9.16
C ASN A 352 -0.72 0.39 -9.78
N LEU A 353 -0.06 -0.72 -9.45
CA LEU A 353 -0.45 -2.06 -9.86
C LEU A 353 -1.83 -2.45 -9.32
N GLU A 354 -2.13 -2.14 -8.05
CA GLU A 354 -3.44 -2.43 -7.45
C GLU A 354 -4.54 -1.48 -7.88
N ASN A 355 -4.20 -0.24 -8.23
CA ASN A 355 -5.17 0.85 -8.29
C ASN A 355 -5.42 1.40 -9.69
N TYR A 356 -4.47 1.28 -10.62
CA TYR A 356 -4.61 1.81 -11.99
C TYR A 356 -4.52 0.73 -13.06
N VAL A 357 -3.84 -0.39 -12.79
CA VAL A 357 -3.69 -1.45 -13.79
C VAL A 357 -4.97 -2.26 -13.91
N ARG A 358 -5.53 -2.33 -15.13
CA ARG A 358 -6.69 -3.16 -15.44
C ARG A 358 -6.31 -4.64 -15.40
N VAL A 359 -7.20 -5.48 -14.85
CA VAL A 359 -7.01 -6.93 -14.83
C VAL A 359 -7.66 -7.54 -16.06
N ARG A 360 -6.93 -8.36 -16.82
CA ARG A 360 -7.46 -9.10 -17.97
C ARG A 360 -7.63 -10.59 -17.70
N SER A 361 -8.71 -11.14 -18.25
CA SER A 361 -8.90 -12.56 -18.49
C SER A 361 -8.94 -12.84 -19.99
N VAL A 362 -8.74 -14.11 -20.36
CA VAL A 362 -8.87 -14.56 -21.75
C VAL A 362 -9.68 -15.85 -21.80
N GLU A 363 -10.61 -15.90 -22.73
CA GLU A 363 -11.41 -17.08 -23.06
C GLU A 363 -11.21 -17.43 -24.53
N ARG A 364 -11.27 -18.73 -24.84
CA ARG A 364 -11.17 -19.26 -26.21
C ARG A 364 -12.36 -20.17 -26.45
N GLU A 365 -13.19 -19.80 -27.41
CA GLU A 365 -14.29 -20.61 -27.91
C GLU A 365 -13.83 -21.34 -29.18
N GLU A 366 -13.88 -22.67 -29.16
CA GLU A 366 -13.42 -23.50 -30.27
C GLU A 366 -14.52 -23.71 -31.31
N HIS A 367 -14.22 -23.47 -32.59
CA HIS A 367 -15.08 -23.82 -33.74
C HIS A 367 -14.41 -24.86 -34.65
N GLU A 368 -14.95 -25.13 -35.84
CA GLU A 368 -14.50 -26.25 -36.67
C GLU A 368 -13.11 -25.99 -37.27
N ASP A 369 -12.93 -24.83 -37.90
CA ASP A 369 -11.70 -24.40 -38.57
C ASP A 369 -11.06 -23.16 -37.88
N CYS A 370 -11.85 -22.38 -37.14
CA CYS A 370 -11.44 -21.17 -36.42
C CYS A 370 -11.77 -21.23 -34.92
N ASP A 371 -11.21 -20.31 -34.14
CA ASP A 371 -11.60 -20.06 -32.75
C ASP A 371 -11.87 -18.57 -32.53
N VAL A 372 -12.72 -18.26 -31.55
CA VAL A 372 -12.90 -16.89 -31.06
C VAL A 372 -12.16 -16.73 -29.75
N GLN A 373 -11.18 -15.83 -29.73
CA GLN A 373 -10.46 -15.46 -28.52
C GLN A 373 -10.97 -14.12 -28.01
N THR A 374 -11.44 -14.12 -26.76
CA THR A 374 -12.02 -12.95 -26.11
C THR A 374 -11.18 -12.57 -24.89
N TYR A 375 -10.67 -11.34 -24.88
CA TYR A 375 -10.04 -10.73 -23.72
C TYR A 375 -11.04 -9.82 -23.02
N THR A 376 -11.20 -10.00 -21.72
CA THR A 376 -12.09 -9.16 -20.90
C THR A 376 -11.21 -8.42 -19.90
N THR A 377 -11.23 -7.09 -19.95
CA THR A 377 -10.46 -6.24 -19.04
C THR A 377 -11.41 -5.53 -18.07
N ALA A 378 -11.15 -5.68 -16.78
CA ALA A 378 -11.88 -4.99 -15.72
C ALA A 378 -11.00 -3.93 -15.09
N GLY A 379 -11.58 -2.78 -14.75
CA GLY A 379 -10.91 -1.84 -13.86
C GLY A 379 -10.61 -2.51 -12.50
N PRO A 380 -9.50 -2.18 -11.84
CA PRO A 380 -9.07 -2.84 -10.60
C PRO A 380 -10.11 -2.80 -9.48
N ARG A 381 -11.08 -1.87 -9.51
CA ARG A 381 -12.12 -1.68 -8.49
C ARG A 381 -13.56 -1.88 -8.97
N GLY A 382 -13.78 -2.72 -9.98
CA GLY A 382 -15.14 -3.04 -10.46
C GLY A 382 -15.76 -1.97 -11.37
N GLY A 383 -14.91 -1.20 -12.06
CA GLY A 383 -15.31 -0.23 -13.08
C GLY A 383 -15.80 -0.88 -14.40
N SER A 384 -16.00 -0.05 -15.43
CA SER A 384 -16.45 -0.51 -16.75
C SER A 384 -15.56 -1.61 -17.29
N THR A 385 -16.17 -2.67 -17.84
CA THR A 385 -15.48 -3.77 -18.49
C THR A 385 -15.30 -3.45 -19.97
N LEU A 386 -14.11 -3.72 -20.53
CA LEU A 386 -13.87 -3.65 -21.98
C LEU A 386 -13.58 -5.04 -22.51
N THR A 387 -14.17 -5.40 -23.65
CA THR A 387 -14.06 -6.72 -24.26
C THR A 387 -13.39 -6.60 -25.62
N TYR A 388 -12.31 -7.35 -25.84
CA TYR A 388 -11.57 -7.39 -27.10
C TYR A 388 -11.66 -8.79 -27.68
N ALA A 389 -12.39 -8.98 -28.77
CA ALA A 389 -12.61 -10.28 -29.38
C ALA A 389 -11.95 -10.35 -30.76
N ARG A 390 -11.28 -11.46 -31.05
CA ARG A 390 -10.67 -11.72 -32.37
C ARG A 390 -10.89 -13.15 -32.82
N VAL A 391 -10.98 -13.32 -34.13
CA VAL A 391 -11.04 -14.65 -34.76
C VAL A 391 -9.62 -15.10 -35.09
N ILE A 392 -9.25 -16.27 -34.57
CA ILE A 392 -7.91 -16.86 -34.72
C ILE A 392 -7.98 -18.29 -35.24
N SER A 393 -6.89 -18.78 -35.83
CA SER A 393 -6.72 -20.20 -36.11
C SER A 393 -6.34 -20.96 -34.83
N PRO A 394 -6.35 -22.31 -34.84
CA PRO A 394 -5.80 -23.14 -33.76
C PRO A 394 -4.38 -22.74 -33.32
N GLU A 395 -3.56 -22.25 -34.26
CA GLU A 395 -2.19 -21.76 -34.05
C GLU A 395 -2.10 -20.30 -33.60
N ASN A 396 -3.22 -19.65 -33.28
CA ASN A 396 -3.31 -18.26 -32.81
C ASN A 396 -2.83 -17.23 -33.85
N THR A 397 -3.14 -17.47 -35.12
CA THR A 397 -2.92 -16.53 -36.24
C THR A 397 -4.24 -16.16 -36.92
N TYR A 398 -4.23 -15.32 -37.96
CA TYR A 398 -5.44 -14.97 -38.70
C TYR A 398 -6.15 -16.20 -39.28
N CYS A 399 -7.41 -16.41 -38.89
CA CYS A 399 -8.24 -17.43 -39.51
C CYS A 399 -8.85 -16.92 -40.83
N SER A 400 -8.59 -17.62 -41.92
CA SER A 400 -9.15 -17.33 -43.25
C SER A 400 -10.21 -18.36 -43.64
N GLY A 401 -11.17 -17.98 -44.46
CA GLY A 401 -12.21 -18.90 -44.95
C GLY A 401 -13.61 -18.41 -44.60
N GLU A 402 -14.62 -19.15 -45.04
CA GLU A 402 -16.03 -18.79 -44.86
C GLU A 402 -16.39 -18.68 -43.37
N GLU A 403 -16.02 -19.67 -42.54
CA GLU A 403 -16.26 -19.63 -41.09
C GLU A 403 -15.58 -18.42 -40.43
N GLY A 404 -14.33 -18.13 -40.79
CA GLY A 404 -13.60 -16.98 -40.24
C GLY A 404 -14.16 -15.63 -40.67
N ASP A 405 -14.70 -15.52 -41.89
CA ASP A 405 -15.37 -14.31 -42.38
C ASP A 405 -16.72 -14.11 -41.66
N GLU A 406 -17.50 -15.18 -41.47
CA GLU A 406 -18.76 -15.15 -40.72
C GLU A 406 -18.56 -14.72 -39.26
N LEU A 407 -17.62 -15.36 -38.54
CA LEU A 407 -17.32 -15.02 -37.14
C LEU A 407 -16.84 -13.56 -36.99
N ARG A 408 -16.04 -13.05 -37.93
CA ARG A 408 -15.62 -11.64 -37.92
C ARG A 408 -16.78 -10.68 -38.15
N GLU A 409 -17.73 -11.03 -39.02
CA GLU A 409 -18.95 -10.22 -39.23
C GLU A 409 -19.81 -10.18 -37.96
N GLU A 410 -19.93 -11.29 -37.24
CA GLU A 410 -20.61 -11.35 -35.93
C GLU A 410 -19.91 -10.49 -34.87
N LEU A 411 -18.59 -10.56 -34.75
CA LEU A 411 -17.82 -9.73 -33.83
C LEU A 411 -17.94 -8.23 -34.18
N GLN A 412 -17.91 -7.90 -35.48
CA GLN A 412 -18.11 -6.54 -35.95
C GLN A 412 -19.49 -6.00 -35.55
N GLN A 413 -20.54 -6.80 -35.72
CA GLN A 413 -21.89 -6.40 -35.32
C GLN A 413 -21.99 -6.18 -33.80
N ARG A 414 -21.37 -7.04 -32.98
CA ARG A 414 -21.32 -6.84 -31.52
C ARG A 414 -20.62 -5.54 -31.13
N ALA A 415 -19.53 -5.19 -31.81
CA ALA A 415 -18.80 -3.94 -31.56
C ALA A 415 -19.58 -2.69 -32.00
N GLU A 416 -20.47 -2.82 -32.99
CA GLU A 416 -21.39 -1.74 -33.40
C GLU A 416 -22.54 -1.54 -32.39
N ASP A 417 -22.98 -2.62 -31.74
CA ASP A 417 -24.08 -2.61 -30.77
C ASP A 417 -23.64 -2.16 -29.36
N ASP A 418 -22.39 -2.42 -28.97
CA ASP A 418 -21.84 -2.08 -27.66
C ASP A 418 -20.45 -1.44 -27.77
N ALA A 419 -20.34 -0.17 -27.35
CA ALA A 419 -19.08 0.59 -27.38
C ALA A 419 -18.00 0.05 -26.43
N ALA A 420 -18.35 -0.85 -25.52
CA ALA A 420 -17.39 -1.56 -24.67
C ALA A 420 -16.80 -2.81 -25.34
N VAL A 421 -17.27 -3.18 -26.53
CA VAL A 421 -16.82 -4.35 -27.30
C VAL A 421 -16.00 -3.92 -28.51
N PHE A 422 -14.81 -4.47 -28.64
CA PHE A 422 -13.85 -4.19 -29.70
C PHE A 422 -13.61 -5.44 -30.53
N HIS A 423 -13.92 -5.35 -31.82
CA HIS A 423 -13.51 -6.35 -32.79
C HIS A 423 -12.04 -6.13 -33.16
N SER A 424 -11.22 -7.12 -32.86
CA SER A 424 -9.75 -7.09 -32.94
C SER A 424 -9.24 -8.11 -33.96
N SER A 425 -8.00 -7.94 -34.42
CA SER A 425 -7.29 -8.88 -35.30
C SER A 425 -6.04 -9.44 -34.62
N PRO A 426 -5.61 -10.68 -34.92
CA PRO A 426 -4.30 -11.13 -34.47
C PRO A 426 -3.19 -10.30 -35.14
N MET A 427 -2.10 -10.05 -34.41
CA MET A 427 -0.97 -9.29 -34.95
C MET A 427 -0.24 -10.04 -36.08
N ASP A 428 -0.28 -11.37 -36.07
CA ASP A 428 0.39 -12.25 -37.04
C ASP A 428 1.89 -11.95 -37.25
N GLY A 429 2.54 -11.42 -36.21
CA GLY A 429 3.94 -11.04 -36.26
C GLY A 429 4.26 -9.79 -37.11
N ASN A 430 3.25 -9.07 -37.61
CA ASN A 430 3.41 -7.85 -38.44
C ASN A 430 3.73 -6.60 -37.59
N ARG A 431 4.65 -6.73 -36.63
CA ARG A 431 5.03 -5.67 -35.67
C ARG A 431 5.35 -4.33 -36.34
N ARG A 432 6.05 -4.37 -37.48
CA ARG A 432 6.47 -3.16 -38.21
C ARG A 432 5.31 -2.40 -38.86
N ASP A 433 4.29 -3.12 -39.30
CA ASP A 433 3.17 -2.50 -40.00
C ASP A 433 2.27 -1.75 -39.01
N TYR A 434 2.21 -2.23 -37.76
CA TYR A 434 1.38 -1.64 -36.71
C TYR A 434 2.10 -0.60 -35.83
N PHE A 435 3.37 -0.83 -35.49
CA PHE A 435 4.13 0.07 -34.60
C PHE A 435 5.14 0.96 -35.34
N GLY A 436 5.34 0.72 -36.64
CA GLY A 436 6.27 1.47 -37.47
C GLY A 436 7.74 1.11 -37.22
N TYR A 437 8.58 2.16 -37.20
CA TYR A 437 10.03 2.06 -37.09
C TYR A 437 10.53 2.89 -35.90
N TRP A 438 11.79 2.65 -35.51
CA TRP A 438 12.49 3.51 -34.56
C TRP A 438 12.36 4.98 -34.96
N SER A 439 11.96 5.81 -33.99
CA SER A 439 11.87 7.26 -34.18
C SER A 439 13.25 7.86 -34.31
N ILE A 440 13.35 8.86 -35.18
CA ILE A 440 14.58 9.60 -35.45
C ILE A 440 14.35 11.01 -34.93
N ASP A 441 15.28 11.49 -34.11
CA ASP A 441 15.24 12.85 -33.57
C ASP A 441 15.86 13.88 -34.52
N ASP A 442 15.95 15.13 -34.06
CA ASP A 442 16.55 16.24 -34.82
C ASP A 442 18.06 16.08 -35.04
N GLU A 443 18.73 15.22 -34.26
CA GLU A 443 20.14 14.88 -34.39
C GLU A 443 20.39 13.70 -35.35
N ALA A 444 19.32 13.18 -35.96
CA ALA A 444 19.31 12.01 -36.83
C ALA A 444 19.76 10.70 -36.13
N ILE A 445 19.60 10.62 -34.81
CA ILE A 445 19.82 9.42 -34.00
C ILE A 445 18.47 8.72 -33.84
N ASP A 446 18.43 7.41 -34.14
CA ASP A 446 17.21 6.63 -33.92
C ASP A 446 17.10 6.13 -32.47
N THR A 447 15.88 5.86 -32.01
CA THR A 447 15.60 5.35 -30.64
C THR A 447 16.48 4.16 -30.27
N ARG A 448 16.77 3.26 -31.22
CA ARG A 448 17.66 2.13 -30.98
C ARG A 448 19.06 2.60 -30.58
N ASN A 449 19.62 3.58 -31.27
CA ASN A 449 20.95 4.07 -30.97
C ASN A 449 20.98 4.89 -29.67
N HIS A 450 19.89 5.56 -29.31
CA HIS A 450 19.73 6.16 -27.98
C HIS A 450 19.77 5.12 -26.87
N VAL A 451 19.02 4.03 -27.00
CA VAL A 451 19.05 2.93 -26.01
C VAL A 451 20.44 2.30 -25.93
N LEU A 452 21.09 2.07 -27.08
CA LEU A 452 22.47 1.55 -27.08
C LEU A 452 23.45 2.52 -26.43
N ALA A 453 23.32 3.83 -26.66
CA ALA A 453 24.16 4.83 -26.03
C ALA A 453 23.97 4.89 -24.51
N ARG A 454 22.74 4.66 -24.04
CA ARG A 454 22.42 4.60 -22.61
C ARG A 454 22.99 3.33 -21.95
N ASP A 455 22.85 2.18 -22.60
CA ASP A 455 23.08 0.87 -21.97
C ASP A 455 24.52 0.35 -22.15
N LEU A 456 25.27 0.86 -23.11
CA LEU A 456 26.66 0.44 -23.35
C LEU A 456 27.64 1.39 -22.67
N THR A 457 28.75 0.81 -22.22
CA THR A 457 29.96 1.53 -21.80
C THR A 457 31.02 1.48 -22.90
N GLU A 458 32.07 2.30 -22.78
CA GLU A 458 33.16 2.36 -23.77
C GLU A 458 32.67 2.59 -25.21
N LEU A 459 31.64 3.44 -25.36
CA LEU A 459 30.92 3.67 -26.61
C LEU A 459 31.84 4.11 -27.75
N GLU A 460 31.66 3.46 -28.90
CA GLU A 460 32.22 3.88 -30.17
C GLU A 460 31.09 4.27 -31.13
N TRP A 461 31.08 5.54 -31.54
CA TRP A 461 30.17 6.06 -32.55
C TRP A 461 30.80 6.00 -33.95
N ASN A 462 29.96 5.87 -34.97
CA ASN A 462 30.41 6.05 -36.35
C ASN A 462 30.86 7.50 -36.61
N ALA A 463 31.48 7.74 -37.76
CA ALA A 463 32.03 9.05 -38.12
C ALA A 463 30.98 10.19 -38.17
N THR A 464 29.70 9.86 -38.39
CA THR A 464 28.59 10.82 -38.44
C THR A 464 27.88 10.97 -37.09
N GLN A 465 28.37 10.33 -36.03
CA GLN A 465 27.82 10.37 -34.67
C GLN A 465 26.33 10.04 -34.54
N ASN A 466 25.80 9.23 -35.45
CA ASN A 466 24.39 8.86 -35.47
C ASN A 466 24.13 7.36 -35.36
N ARG A 467 25.19 6.58 -35.19
CA ARG A 467 25.10 5.13 -34.99
C ARG A 467 26.20 4.61 -34.09
N VAL A 468 25.82 3.83 -33.08
CA VAL A 468 26.74 3.06 -32.24
C VAL A 468 27.31 1.90 -33.05
N ILE A 469 28.63 1.77 -33.07
CA ILE A 469 29.37 0.73 -33.80
C ILE A 469 30.23 -0.17 -32.91
N GLY A 470 30.43 0.22 -31.64
CA GLY A 470 31.24 -0.50 -30.66
C GLY A 470 30.90 -0.07 -29.24
N GLY A 471 31.33 -0.88 -28.29
CA GLY A 471 31.11 -0.69 -26.85
C GLY A 471 31.08 -2.04 -26.12
N GLU A 472 31.04 -1.98 -24.80
CA GLU A 472 30.79 -3.12 -23.92
C GLU A 472 29.39 -2.96 -23.33
N PHE A 473 28.65 -4.06 -23.16
CA PHE A 473 27.39 -4.01 -22.39
C PHE A 473 27.34 -5.12 -21.35
N SER A 474 26.67 -4.83 -20.24
CA SER A 474 26.27 -5.82 -19.24
C SER A 474 24.83 -6.19 -19.54
N ASP A 475 24.57 -7.45 -19.92
CA ASP A 475 23.20 -7.89 -20.23
C ASP A 475 22.39 -7.91 -18.92
N PRO A 476 21.36 -7.05 -18.78
CA PRO A 476 20.57 -7.00 -17.55
C PRO A 476 19.79 -8.30 -17.31
N TYR A 477 19.59 -9.13 -18.34
CA TYR A 477 18.89 -10.39 -18.18
C TYR A 477 19.75 -11.54 -17.67
N THR A 478 21.07 -11.49 -17.86
CA THR A 478 21.99 -12.57 -17.44
C THR A 478 23.04 -12.13 -16.42
N GLY A 479 23.25 -10.82 -16.27
CA GLY A 479 24.35 -10.25 -15.47
C GLY A 479 25.73 -10.38 -16.13
N GLU A 480 25.81 -10.98 -17.33
CA GLU A 480 27.08 -11.20 -18.03
C GLU A 480 27.53 -9.97 -18.82
N ARG A 481 28.85 -9.77 -18.92
CA ARG A 481 29.45 -8.70 -19.73
C ARG A 481 29.90 -9.23 -21.09
N GLU A 482 29.55 -8.52 -22.16
CA GLU A 482 29.90 -8.89 -23.51
C GLU A 482 30.25 -7.68 -24.41
N ASP A 483 31.07 -7.93 -25.43
CA ASP A 483 31.38 -6.94 -26.46
C ASP A 483 30.16 -6.73 -27.38
N TYR A 484 29.84 -5.46 -27.67
CA TYR A 484 28.81 -5.09 -28.64
C TYR A 484 29.09 -5.72 -30.01
N GLY A 485 28.05 -6.35 -30.59
CA GLY A 485 28.11 -6.99 -31.90
C GLY A 485 28.64 -8.43 -31.89
N ARG A 486 29.45 -8.83 -30.89
CA ARG A 486 29.84 -10.24 -30.70
C ARG A 486 28.73 -11.06 -30.03
N ALA A 487 28.00 -10.43 -29.11
CA ALA A 487 26.84 -10.99 -28.39
C ALA A 487 25.56 -11.14 -29.23
N GLY A 488 25.55 -10.58 -30.45
CA GLY A 488 24.33 -10.42 -31.21
C GLY A 488 23.31 -9.49 -30.55
N THR A 489 23.77 -8.46 -29.82
CA THR A 489 22.94 -7.49 -29.06
C THR A 489 21.68 -7.04 -29.81
N ARG A 490 20.55 -7.05 -29.12
CA ARG A 490 19.22 -6.63 -29.57
C ARG A 490 18.68 -5.56 -28.63
N ILE A 491 17.70 -4.80 -29.11
CA ILE A 491 16.87 -4.01 -28.20
C ILE A 491 15.61 -4.84 -27.95
N ASP A 492 15.29 -5.09 -26.69
CA ASP A 492 14.05 -5.73 -26.26
C ASP A 492 13.03 -4.68 -25.85
N HIS A 493 11.75 -5.03 -26.00
CA HIS A 493 10.63 -4.37 -25.34
C HIS A 493 10.32 -5.16 -24.07
N ILE A 494 10.60 -4.59 -22.90
CA ILE A 494 10.42 -5.25 -21.59
C ILE A 494 8.99 -5.77 -21.49
N MET A 495 8.01 -4.88 -21.64
CA MET A 495 6.63 -5.24 -21.97
C MET A 495 6.54 -5.48 -23.48
N GLY A 496 6.40 -6.75 -23.85
CA GLY A 496 6.38 -7.16 -25.26
C GLY A 496 5.20 -6.55 -26.03
N VAL A 497 5.45 -6.10 -27.27
CA VAL A 497 4.42 -5.54 -28.15
C VAL A 497 3.25 -6.50 -28.42
N GLU A 498 3.48 -7.81 -28.36
CA GLU A 498 2.42 -8.82 -28.52
C GLU A 498 1.47 -8.88 -27.32
N HIS A 499 1.99 -8.63 -26.10
CA HIS A 499 1.18 -8.53 -24.89
C HIS A 499 0.31 -7.28 -24.92
N ALA A 500 0.87 -6.15 -25.35
CA ALA A 500 0.16 -4.87 -25.45
C ALA A 500 -0.82 -4.77 -26.64
N TRP A 501 -0.74 -5.70 -27.61
CA TRP A 501 -1.51 -5.60 -28.86
C TRP A 501 -3.02 -5.54 -28.67
N VAL A 502 -3.54 -6.24 -27.67
CA VAL A 502 -4.99 -6.32 -27.40
C VAL A 502 -5.59 -4.92 -27.28
N GLU A 503 -4.90 -4.02 -26.58
CA GLU A 503 -5.29 -2.62 -26.42
C GLU A 503 -4.70 -1.73 -27.51
N MET A 504 -3.43 -1.94 -27.89
CA MET A 504 -2.72 -1.09 -28.84
C MET A 504 -3.32 -1.11 -30.25
N GLU A 505 -4.00 -2.18 -30.66
CA GLU A 505 -4.68 -2.23 -31.97
C GLU A 505 -5.70 -1.08 -32.13
N HIS A 506 -6.35 -0.69 -31.03
CA HIS A 506 -7.43 0.31 -30.98
C HIS A 506 -6.92 1.72 -30.68
N ARG A 507 -5.60 1.89 -30.56
CA ARG A 507 -4.93 3.16 -30.39
C ARG A 507 -4.56 3.78 -31.73
N ASP A 508 -4.40 5.10 -31.76
CA ASP A 508 -3.92 5.76 -32.96
C ASP A 508 -2.44 5.46 -33.26
N ASP A 509 -1.98 5.87 -34.44
CA ASP A 509 -0.61 5.62 -34.89
C ASP A 509 0.44 6.29 -33.99
N ASP A 510 0.12 7.45 -33.41
CA ASP A 510 1.04 8.22 -32.58
C ASP A 510 1.17 7.57 -31.19
N GLU A 511 0.08 7.12 -30.59
CA GLU A 511 0.06 6.36 -29.34
C GLU A 511 0.82 5.03 -29.48
N ARG A 512 0.56 4.25 -30.55
CA ARG A 512 1.31 3.01 -30.83
C ARG A 512 2.80 3.29 -30.99
N ARG A 513 3.14 4.34 -31.74
CA ARG A 513 4.53 4.74 -31.95
C ARG A 513 5.19 5.19 -30.64
N ALA A 514 4.46 5.87 -29.76
CA ALA A 514 4.95 6.27 -28.44
C ALA A 514 5.29 5.05 -27.58
N PHE A 515 4.39 4.05 -27.47
CA PHE A 515 4.66 2.78 -26.77
C PHE A 515 5.88 2.06 -27.34
N TYR A 516 5.98 1.96 -28.67
CA TYR A 516 7.07 1.24 -29.32
C TYR A 516 8.44 1.88 -29.14
N ASN A 517 8.49 3.21 -29.00
CA ASN A 517 9.72 3.98 -28.88
C ASN A 517 9.99 4.48 -27.47
N ASP A 518 9.22 4.02 -26.47
CA ASP A 518 9.38 4.47 -25.09
C ASP A 518 10.71 3.97 -24.51
N PRO A 519 11.66 4.86 -24.15
CA PRO A 519 12.93 4.43 -23.56
C PRO A 519 12.76 3.68 -22.23
N ALA A 520 11.66 3.88 -21.50
CA ALA A 520 11.35 3.14 -20.28
C ALA A 520 10.91 1.68 -20.55
N ASN A 521 10.48 1.37 -21.77
CA ASN A 521 10.15 0.00 -22.21
C ASN A 521 11.32 -0.70 -22.91
N LEU A 522 12.42 -0.01 -23.19
CA LEU A 522 13.47 -0.51 -24.07
C LEU A 522 14.77 -0.75 -23.30
N LEU A 523 15.44 -1.87 -23.59
CA LEU A 523 16.80 -2.14 -23.11
C LEU A 523 17.63 -2.95 -24.11
N ALA A 524 18.95 -2.86 -24.02
CA ALA A 524 19.89 -3.71 -24.74
C ALA A 524 20.07 -5.07 -24.05
N THR A 525 19.90 -6.17 -24.78
CA THR A 525 20.10 -7.55 -24.28
C THR A 525 20.70 -8.46 -25.36
N SER A 526 21.19 -9.63 -24.98
CA SER A 526 21.65 -10.65 -25.91
C SER A 526 20.51 -11.26 -26.72
N ALA A 527 20.80 -11.69 -27.96
CA ALA A 527 19.79 -12.35 -28.79
C ALA A 527 19.35 -13.71 -28.24
N GLY A 528 20.15 -14.33 -27.37
CA GLY A 528 19.79 -15.57 -26.67
C GLY A 528 18.61 -15.35 -25.75
N MET A 529 18.74 -14.38 -24.84
CA MET A 529 17.71 -14.05 -23.87
C MET A 529 16.42 -13.55 -24.55
N LEU A 530 16.53 -12.70 -25.57
CA LEU A 530 15.34 -12.26 -26.32
C LEU A 530 14.54 -13.44 -26.92
N ARG A 531 15.23 -14.51 -27.37
CA ARG A 531 14.55 -15.71 -27.87
C ARG A 531 13.93 -16.55 -26.76
N GLN A 532 14.54 -16.57 -25.59
CA GLN A 532 14.04 -17.30 -24.43
C GLN A 532 12.81 -16.61 -23.83
N LYS A 533 12.87 -15.28 -23.64
CA LYS A 533 11.75 -14.44 -23.21
C LYS A 533 10.58 -14.49 -24.20
N ASN A 534 10.88 -14.49 -25.51
CA ASN A 534 9.87 -14.47 -26.56
C ASN A 534 8.87 -13.30 -26.37
N ALA A 535 7.60 -13.61 -26.07
CA ALA A 535 6.55 -12.66 -25.72
C ALA A 535 5.97 -12.94 -24.32
N ASP A 536 6.69 -13.71 -23.51
CA ASP A 536 6.25 -14.09 -22.17
C ASP A 536 6.24 -12.88 -21.22
N ALA A 537 5.19 -12.85 -20.42
CA ALA A 537 4.97 -11.91 -19.32
C ALA A 537 5.58 -12.46 -18.02
N PRO A 538 5.66 -11.65 -16.93
CA PRO A 538 6.36 -12.02 -15.69
C PRO A 538 5.97 -13.37 -15.11
N ARG A 539 4.69 -13.78 -15.21
CA ARG A 539 4.22 -15.09 -14.70
C ARG A 539 4.91 -16.30 -15.32
N ASN A 540 5.40 -16.16 -16.57
CA ASN A 540 5.96 -17.25 -17.37
C ASN A 540 7.48 -17.12 -17.50
N TRP A 541 8.01 -15.89 -17.40
CA TRP A 541 9.43 -15.61 -17.60
C TRP A 541 9.86 -14.39 -16.79
N MET A 542 10.95 -14.58 -16.03
CA MET A 542 11.69 -13.52 -15.34
C MET A 542 13.18 -13.60 -15.77
N PRO A 543 13.93 -12.49 -15.69
CA PRO A 543 15.38 -12.48 -15.93
C PRO A 543 16.14 -13.51 -15.09
N ASP A 544 17.20 -14.10 -15.66
CA ASP A 544 18.08 -15.03 -14.92
C ASP A 544 18.90 -14.29 -13.85
N ASP A 545 19.23 -13.02 -14.07
CA ASP A 545 19.86 -12.16 -13.08
C ASP A 545 18.84 -11.59 -12.09
N GLU A 546 18.81 -12.15 -10.89
CA GLU A 546 17.95 -11.71 -9.79
C GLU A 546 18.17 -10.24 -9.42
N ASN A 547 19.37 -9.69 -9.62
CA ASN A 547 19.65 -8.26 -9.36
C ASN A 547 18.88 -7.31 -10.28
N PHE A 548 18.28 -7.84 -11.36
CA PHE A 548 17.47 -7.07 -12.29
C PHE A 548 15.96 -7.21 -12.04
N HIS A 549 15.52 -8.11 -11.16
CA HIS A 549 14.09 -8.38 -10.91
C HIS A 549 13.32 -7.13 -10.49
N CYS A 550 13.88 -6.33 -9.58
CA CYS A 550 13.26 -5.09 -9.12
C CYS A 550 13.05 -4.08 -10.24
N ARG A 551 14.07 -3.88 -11.09
CA ARG A 551 13.97 -2.96 -12.22
C ARG A 551 13.04 -3.46 -13.31
N TYR A 552 13.04 -4.77 -13.53
CA TYR A 552 12.12 -5.43 -14.47
C TYR A 552 10.67 -5.25 -14.03
N ALA A 553 10.37 -5.49 -12.75
CA ALA A 553 9.03 -5.30 -12.20
C ALA A 553 8.57 -3.84 -12.30
N MET A 554 9.43 -2.88 -11.93
CA MET A 554 9.15 -1.44 -12.08
C MET A 554 8.84 -1.05 -13.52
N ALA A 555 9.63 -1.53 -14.48
CA ALA A 555 9.39 -1.24 -15.89
C ALA A 555 8.06 -1.84 -16.38
N TRP A 556 7.68 -3.04 -15.95
CA TRP A 556 6.38 -3.62 -16.28
C TRP A 556 5.21 -2.80 -15.74
N VAL A 557 5.25 -2.41 -14.47
CA VAL A 557 4.21 -1.57 -13.86
C VAL A 557 4.14 -0.21 -14.55
N HIS A 558 5.29 0.44 -14.78
CA HIS A 558 5.35 1.73 -15.45
C HIS A 558 4.73 1.70 -16.84
N ASN A 559 5.06 0.69 -17.64
CA ASN A 559 4.51 0.55 -18.98
C ASN A 559 3.02 0.18 -18.97
N ALA A 560 2.58 -0.65 -18.01
CA ALA A 560 1.16 -0.99 -17.86
C ALA A 560 0.31 0.25 -17.57
N VAL A 561 0.80 1.12 -16.69
CA VAL A 561 0.07 2.32 -16.27
C VAL A 561 0.16 3.42 -17.34
N LYS A 562 1.37 3.77 -17.79
CA LYS A 562 1.60 4.85 -18.76
C LYS A 562 0.90 4.64 -20.09
N HIS A 563 0.84 3.39 -20.55
CA HIS A 563 0.23 3.03 -21.84
C HIS A 563 -1.11 2.31 -21.68
N GLU A 564 -1.65 2.28 -20.46
CA GLU A 564 -2.96 1.71 -20.12
C GLU A 564 -3.14 0.27 -20.65
N VAL A 565 -2.09 -0.54 -20.52
CA VAL A 565 -2.06 -1.94 -20.94
C VAL A 565 -2.48 -2.80 -19.76
N SER A 566 -3.54 -3.59 -19.91
CA SER A 566 -4.03 -4.46 -18.83
C SER A 566 -3.04 -5.58 -18.51
N LEU A 567 -3.12 -6.23 -17.35
CA LEU A 567 -2.27 -7.38 -16.99
C LEU A 567 -3.13 -8.56 -16.55
N PHE A 568 -2.63 -9.79 -16.74
CA PHE A 568 -3.33 -10.94 -16.16
C PHE A 568 -3.15 -10.93 -14.65
N ALA A 569 -4.13 -11.45 -13.90
CA ALA A 569 -4.04 -11.55 -12.45
C ALA A 569 -2.74 -12.25 -11.99
N SER A 570 -2.31 -13.29 -12.69
CA SER A 570 -1.05 -13.98 -12.39
C SER A 570 0.21 -13.18 -12.72
N ASP A 571 0.17 -12.26 -13.69
CA ASP A 571 1.29 -11.32 -13.91
C ASP A 571 1.36 -10.30 -12.78
N ILE A 572 0.20 -9.81 -12.34
CA ILE A 572 0.06 -8.88 -11.21
C ILE A 572 0.60 -9.53 -9.94
N ASP A 573 0.24 -10.79 -9.65
CA ASP A 573 0.71 -11.50 -8.47
C ASP A 573 2.25 -11.66 -8.46
N GLU A 574 2.86 -12.02 -9.59
CA GLU A 574 4.32 -12.14 -9.72
C GLU A 574 5.03 -10.79 -9.56
N LEU A 575 4.48 -9.73 -10.17
CA LEU A 575 5.01 -8.37 -10.06
C LEU A 575 4.89 -7.85 -8.62
N ARG A 576 3.74 -8.03 -7.98
CA ARG A 576 3.50 -7.65 -6.58
C ARG A 576 4.48 -8.36 -5.66
N GLY A 577 4.58 -9.69 -5.75
CA GLY A 577 5.51 -10.48 -4.94
C GLY A 577 6.98 -10.10 -5.18
N THR A 578 7.34 -9.73 -6.41
CA THR A 578 8.68 -9.21 -6.71
C THR A 578 8.91 -7.84 -6.08
N LEU A 579 7.97 -6.90 -6.22
CA LEU A 579 8.08 -5.57 -5.61
C LEU A 579 8.15 -5.63 -4.08
N TYR A 580 7.42 -6.54 -3.43
CA TYR A 580 7.51 -6.77 -1.98
C TYR A 580 8.89 -7.22 -1.55
N ARG A 581 9.50 -8.18 -2.26
CA ARG A 581 10.89 -8.59 -2.01
C ARG A 581 11.87 -7.43 -2.20
N CYS A 582 11.63 -6.56 -3.17
CA CYS A 582 12.47 -5.38 -3.39
C CYS A 582 12.35 -4.35 -2.26
N ILE A 583 11.14 -4.14 -1.74
CA ILE A 583 10.90 -3.30 -0.57
C ILE A 583 11.64 -3.88 0.65
N ASP A 584 11.44 -5.17 0.91
CA ASP A 584 12.05 -5.91 2.03
C ASP A 584 13.59 -5.81 2.02
N GLN A 585 14.21 -6.09 0.86
CA GLN A 585 15.66 -5.98 0.68
C GLN A 585 16.19 -4.56 0.97
N GLN A 586 15.51 -3.51 0.52
CA GLN A 586 15.94 -2.13 0.77
C GLN A 586 15.74 -1.72 2.23
N THR A 587 14.67 -2.17 2.87
CA THR A 587 14.46 -1.93 4.30
C THR A 587 15.51 -2.60 5.18
N ASP A 588 15.94 -3.81 4.83
CA ASP A 588 17.02 -4.55 5.51
C ASP A 588 18.40 -3.87 5.34
N GLU A 589 18.63 -3.20 4.21
CA GLU A 589 19.84 -2.42 3.94
C GLU A 589 19.86 -1.07 4.68
N GLY A 590 18.80 -0.75 5.42
CA GLY A 590 18.70 0.44 6.26
C GLY A 590 18.14 1.67 5.56
N GLU A 591 17.51 1.52 4.39
CA GLU A 591 16.67 2.57 3.81
C GLU A 591 15.27 2.54 4.44
N PRO A 592 14.89 3.52 5.27
CA PRO A 592 13.53 3.59 5.77
C PRO A 592 12.55 3.81 4.60
N LEU A 593 11.30 3.35 4.74
CA LEU A 593 10.17 3.63 3.82
C LEU A 593 9.96 5.13 3.50
N GLN A 594 10.66 6.01 4.22
CA GLN A 594 10.58 7.48 4.18
C GLN A 594 11.47 8.15 3.12
N THR A 595 12.08 7.42 2.18
CA THR A 595 12.91 8.02 1.11
C THR A 595 12.07 8.81 0.08
N GLN A 596 12.65 9.89 -0.45
CA GLN A 596 11.99 10.86 -1.34
C GLN A 596 11.56 10.27 -2.69
N ARG A 597 10.44 10.75 -3.24
CA ARG A 597 10.00 10.43 -4.62
C ARG A 597 10.98 11.03 -5.63
N ARG A 598 11.37 10.26 -6.65
CA ARG A 598 12.15 10.77 -7.78
C ARG A 598 11.28 11.66 -8.67
N ALA A 599 11.70 12.91 -8.91
CA ALA A 599 11.01 13.82 -9.84
C ALA A 599 11.02 13.34 -11.31
N GLY A 600 11.87 12.36 -11.66
CA GLY A 600 12.02 11.82 -13.02
C GLY A 600 11.15 10.60 -13.34
N LEU A 601 10.36 10.10 -12.39
CA LEU A 601 9.27 9.19 -12.69
C LEU A 601 8.00 10.02 -12.79
N GLU A 602 7.61 10.35 -14.02
CA GLU A 602 6.39 11.11 -14.36
C GLU A 602 5.12 10.31 -14.04
N TRP A 603 4.91 9.92 -12.78
CA TRP A 603 3.63 9.39 -12.32
C TRP A 603 2.63 10.52 -12.07
N THR A 604 3.13 11.75 -11.91
CA THR A 604 2.34 12.98 -11.71
C THR A 604 1.68 13.50 -12.99
N SER A 605 2.02 12.95 -14.17
CA SER A 605 1.38 13.28 -15.45
C SER A 605 0.38 12.22 -15.90
N LEU A 606 0.17 11.17 -15.11
CA LEU A 606 -0.81 10.13 -15.43
C LEU A 606 -2.22 10.63 -15.13
N PRO A 607 -3.21 10.27 -15.95
CA PRO A 607 -4.60 10.64 -15.69
C PRO A 607 -5.02 10.14 -14.31
N PRO A 608 -5.64 10.98 -13.46
CA PRO A 608 -6.50 10.46 -12.43
C PRO A 608 -7.66 9.80 -13.16
N TYR A 609 -7.79 8.48 -13.05
CA TYR A 609 -9.09 7.86 -13.23
C TYR A 609 -9.83 7.93 -11.92
#